data_AF-A0A5P6FSK1-F1
#
_entry.id   AF-A0A5P6FSK1-F1
#
_cell.length_a   1.000
_cell.length_b   1.000
_cell.length_c   1.000
_cell.angle_alpha   90.00
_cell.angle_beta   90.00
_cell.angle_gamma   90.00
#
_symmetry.space_group_name_H-M   'P 1'
#
loop_
_entity.id
_entity.type
_entity.pdbx_description
1 polymer ?
#
loop_
_entity_poly.entity_id
_entity_poly.type
_entity_poly.pdbx_seq_one_letter_code
_entity_poly.pdbx_strand_id
1 'polypeptide(L)'
;MLKPRIFITIGLLLAGLSLFAVLETYEKKTNIEKEQASRVAISFFNSLSNGDSATAYKYVWSGENLNIRNAEIPQIYKDSKVLEVLKVRYDSAKNRPDYYQQFYKVISLTIKIKTVHADLAGNPAGTYIVFVTIVKKDPKSNWLVTELGSGA
;
A
#
# COMPACT_ATOMS: atom_id res chain seq x y z
N MET A 1 1.60 -34.52 -44.94
CA MET A 1 0.43 -33.88 -44.31
C MET A 1 0.43 -34.21 -42.82
N LEU A 2 0.51 -33.22 -41.94
CA LEU A 2 0.40 -33.45 -40.49
C LEU A 2 -1.03 -33.92 -40.16
N LYS A 3 -1.15 -34.94 -39.30
CA LYS A 3 -2.46 -35.45 -38.88
C LYS A 3 -3.21 -34.38 -38.07
N PRO A 4 -4.54 -34.22 -38.23
CA PRO A 4 -5.34 -33.20 -37.52
C PRO A 4 -5.13 -33.18 -36.01
N ARG A 5 -4.87 -34.35 -35.41
CA ARG A 5 -4.56 -34.49 -33.97
C ARG A 5 -3.33 -33.69 -33.54
N ILE A 6 -2.31 -33.57 -34.39
CA ILE A 6 -1.07 -32.83 -34.06
C ILE A 6 -1.34 -31.32 -34.02
N PHE A 7 -2.17 -30.80 -34.92
CA PHE A 7 -2.57 -29.39 -34.91
C PHE A 7 -3.38 -29.03 -33.65
N ILE A 8 -4.26 -29.93 -33.19
CA ILE A 8 -5.01 -29.75 -31.94
C ILE A 8 -4.06 -29.74 -30.73
N THR A 9 -3.10 -30.67 -30.68
CA THR A 9 -2.08 -30.70 -29.61
C THR A 9 -1.24 -29.44 -29.59
N ILE A 10 -0.77 -28.96 -30.74
CA ILE A 10 0.02 -27.70 -30.83
C ILE A 10 -0.83 -26.50 -30.41
N GLY A 11 -2.10 -26.43 -30.85
CA GLY A 11 -3.01 -25.35 -30.48
C GLY A 11 -3.26 -25.29 -28.97
N LEU A 12 -3.48 -26.44 -28.32
CA LEU A 12 -3.62 -26.53 -26.86
C LEU A 12 -2.33 -26.11 -26.14
N LEU A 13 -1.17 -26.48 -26.67
CA LEU A 13 0.13 -26.16 -26.07
C LEU A 13 0.43 -24.66 -26.14
N LEU A 14 0.10 -24.01 -27.27
CA LEU A 14 0.20 -22.56 -27.44
C LEU A 14 -0.81 -21.80 -26.56
N ALA A 15 -2.04 -22.32 -26.41
CA ALA A 15 -3.03 -21.75 -25.50
C ALA A 15 -2.57 -21.85 -24.04
N GLY A 16 -1.97 -22.98 -23.64
CA GLY A 16 -1.37 -23.15 -22.31
C GLY A 16 -0.24 -22.15 -22.06
N LEU A 17 0.74 -22.07 -22.98
CA LEU A 17 1.88 -21.15 -22.88
C LEU A 17 1.45 -19.69 -22.79
N SER A 18 0.46 -19.27 -23.57
CA SER A 18 -0.04 -17.90 -23.51
C SER A 18 -0.73 -17.59 -22.18
N LEU A 19 -1.49 -18.53 -21.62
CA LEU A 19 -2.11 -18.38 -20.30
C LEU A 19 -1.04 -18.24 -19.18
N PHE A 20 -0.01 -19.08 -19.21
CA PHE A 20 1.12 -19.00 -18.27
C PHE A 20 1.84 -17.65 -18.34
N ALA A 21 2.16 -17.17 -19.55
CA ALA A 21 2.83 -15.88 -19.73
C ALA A 21 2.00 -14.70 -19.20
N VAL A 22 0.67 -14.74 -19.36
CA VAL A 22 -0.23 -13.73 -18.81
C VAL A 22 -0.24 -13.76 -17.28
N LEU A 23 -0.27 -14.96 -16.67
CA LEU A 23 -0.22 -15.10 -15.21
C LEU A 23 1.08 -14.57 -14.63
N GLU A 24 2.24 -14.94 -15.19
CA GLU A 24 3.53 -14.44 -14.73
C GLU A 24 3.63 -12.90 -14.85
N THR A 25 3.15 -12.35 -15.96
CA THR A 25 3.14 -10.90 -16.17
C THR A 25 2.26 -10.20 -15.13
N TYR A 26 1.10 -10.79 -14.82
CA TYR A 26 0.18 -10.27 -13.81
C TYR A 26 0.78 -10.32 -12.40
N GLU A 27 1.44 -11.43 -12.03
CA GLU A 27 2.12 -11.57 -10.74
C GLU A 27 3.27 -10.56 -10.60
N LYS A 28 4.11 -10.43 -11.64
CA LYS A 28 5.21 -9.47 -11.66
C LYS A 28 4.70 -8.04 -11.49
N LYS A 29 3.66 -7.65 -12.24
CA LYS A 29 3.05 -6.32 -12.12
C LYS A 29 2.49 -6.10 -10.72
N THR A 30 1.80 -7.09 -10.17
CA THR A 30 1.25 -7.04 -8.81
C THR A 30 2.34 -6.83 -7.75
N ASN A 31 3.46 -7.54 -7.87
CA ASN A 31 4.57 -7.41 -6.93
C ASN A 31 5.20 -6.02 -6.99
N ILE A 32 5.39 -5.47 -8.19
CA ILE A 32 5.89 -4.10 -8.38
C ILE A 32 4.98 -3.07 -7.71
N GLU A 33 3.66 -3.18 -7.92
CA GLU A 33 2.69 -2.24 -7.35
C GLU A 33 2.66 -2.30 -5.82
N LYS A 34 2.72 -3.51 -5.25
CA LYS A 34 2.83 -3.71 -3.80
C LYS A 34 4.13 -3.14 -3.23
N GLU A 35 5.25 -3.33 -3.93
CA GLU A 35 6.54 -2.77 -3.52
C GLU A 35 6.53 -1.23 -3.55
N GLN A 36 5.96 -0.63 -4.59
CA GLN A 36 5.80 0.82 -4.69
C GLN A 36 4.94 1.38 -3.55
N ALA A 37 3.81 0.73 -3.25
CA ALA A 37 2.96 1.12 -2.13
C ALA A 37 3.74 1.04 -0.80
N SER A 38 4.46 -0.06 -0.55
CA SER A 38 5.32 -0.20 0.63
C SER A 38 6.36 0.91 0.74
N ARG A 39 7.04 1.23 -0.37
CA ARG A 39 8.02 2.33 -0.40
C ARG A 39 7.38 3.67 -0.03
N VAL A 40 6.18 3.96 -0.54
CA VAL A 40 5.45 5.18 -0.17
C VAL A 40 5.10 5.22 1.33
N ALA A 41 4.58 4.14 1.90
CA ALA A 41 4.31 4.10 3.34
C ALA A 41 5.59 4.28 4.17
N ILE A 42 6.69 3.61 3.80
CA ILE A 42 7.96 3.73 4.51
C ILE A 42 8.50 5.15 4.42
N SER A 43 8.50 5.77 3.24
CA SER A 43 8.92 7.16 3.07
C SER A 43 8.06 8.12 3.88
N PHE A 44 6.74 7.92 3.90
CA PHE A 44 5.83 8.67 4.74
C PHE A 44 6.20 8.58 6.23
N PHE A 45 6.39 7.37 6.78
CA PHE A 45 6.79 7.20 8.18
C PHE A 45 8.18 7.74 8.48
N ASN A 46 9.14 7.60 7.56
CA ASN A 46 10.48 8.16 7.74
C ASN A 46 10.44 9.69 7.81
N SER A 47 9.60 10.34 7.00
CA SER A 47 9.41 11.79 7.09
C SER A 47 8.76 12.19 8.42
N LEU A 48 7.75 11.45 8.89
CA LEU A 48 7.14 11.70 10.21
C LEU A 48 8.15 11.51 11.36
N SER A 49 8.96 10.44 11.29
CA SER A 49 10.01 10.14 12.27
C SER A 49 11.00 11.29 12.41
N ASN A 50 11.39 11.90 11.29
CA ASN A 50 12.30 13.05 11.25
C ASN A 50 11.62 14.38 11.65
N GLY A 51 10.33 14.38 12.00
CA GLY A 51 9.57 15.59 12.27
C GLY A 51 9.28 16.46 11.03
N ASP A 52 9.52 15.95 9.82
CA ASP A 52 9.29 16.67 8.55
C ASP A 52 7.87 16.41 8.05
N SER A 53 6.90 17.09 8.68
CA SER A 53 5.49 17.00 8.31
C SER A 53 5.21 17.49 6.89
N ALA A 54 5.95 18.50 6.42
CA ALA A 54 5.80 19.06 5.08
C ALA A 54 6.12 18.02 4.00
N THR A 55 7.20 17.25 4.18
CA THR A 55 7.53 16.15 3.26
C THR A 55 6.61 14.95 3.47
N ALA A 56 6.26 14.60 4.71
CA ALA A 56 5.34 13.49 4.98
C ALA A 56 4.01 13.68 4.23
N TYR A 57 3.42 14.88 4.29
CA TYR A 57 2.13 15.16 3.68
C TYR A 57 2.13 15.26 2.15
N LYS A 58 3.29 15.22 1.48
CA LYS A 58 3.38 15.01 0.02
C LYS A 58 2.98 13.59 -0.37
N TYR A 59 3.13 12.63 0.54
CA TYR A 59 2.70 11.25 0.34
C TYR A 59 1.23 11.02 0.65
N VAL A 60 0.51 12.02 1.15
CA VAL A 60 -0.88 11.90 1.58
C VAL A 60 -1.81 12.46 0.51
N TRP A 61 -2.96 11.81 0.26
CA TRP A 61 -3.99 12.34 -0.62
C TRP A 61 -4.50 13.69 -0.11
N SER A 62 -4.75 14.65 -1.01
CA SER A 62 -5.16 16.02 -0.67
C SER A 62 -6.59 16.36 -1.07
N GLY A 63 -7.32 15.43 -1.69
CA GLY A 63 -8.64 15.72 -2.23
C GLY A 63 -9.77 15.77 -1.19
N GLU A 64 -9.52 15.28 0.03
CA GLU A 64 -10.47 15.31 1.14
C GLU A 64 -9.75 15.80 2.40
N ASN A 65 -10.51 16.31 3.39
CA ASN A 65 -9.97 16.65 4.70
C ASN A 65 -9.73 15.37 5.51
N LEU A 66 -8.63 14.69 5.22
CA LEU A 66 -8.26 13.43 5.85
C LEU A 66 -7.64 13.66 7.24
N ASN A 67 -8.13 12.94 8.25
CA ASN A 67 -7.64 13.01 9.64
C ASN A 67 -6.12 12.75 9.78
N ILE A 68 -5.52 12.02 8.83
CA ILE A 68 -4.06 11.78 8.79
C ILE A 68 -3.22 13.07 8.65
N ARG A 69 -3.82 14.18 8.20
CA ARG A 69 -3.17 15.51 8.11
C ARG A 69 -3.26 16.31 9.42
N ASN A 70 -3.75 15.71 10.51
CA ASN A 70 -3.79 16.34 11.84
C ASN A 70 -2.36 16.68 12.32
N ALA A 71 -2.21 17.86 12.93
CA ALA A 71 -0.99 18.38 13.53
C ALA A 71 -0.38 17.46 14.62
N GLU A 72 -1.16 16.56 15.21
CA GLU A 72 -0.69 15.60 16.20
C GLU A 72 0.07 14.41 15.59
N ILE A 73 -0.25 14.02 14.36
CA ILE A 73 0.32 12.83 13.70
C ILE A 73 1.86 12.88 13.64
N PRO A 74 2.51 14.01 13.25
CA PRO A 74 3.97 14.11 13.29
C PRO A 74 4.56 13.94 14.69
N GLN A 75 3.86 14.38 15.74
CA GLN A 75 4.34 14.24 17.12
C GLN A 75 4.24 12.80 17.60
N ILE A 76 3.15 12.10 17.27
CA ILE A 76 2.92 10.69 17.63
C ILE A 76 4.02 9.78 17.05
N TYR A 77 4.43 10.03 15.80
CA TYR A 77 5.40 9.19 15.11
C TYR A 77 6.83 9.74 15.11
N LYS A 78 7.10 10.85 15.79
CA LYS A 78 8.44 11.42 15.91
C LYS A 78 9.39 10.39 16.51
N ASP A 79 10.59 10.30 15.95
CA ASP A 79 11.64 9.35 16.35
C ASP A 79 11.25 7.85 16.25
N SER A 80 10.09 7.55 15.65
CA SER A 80 9.67 6.17 15.42
C SER A 80 10.47 5.50 14.30
N LYS A 81 10.47 4.18 14.26
CA LYS A 81 11.18 3.41 13.23
C LYS A 81 10.28 2.35 12.63
N VAL A 82 10.17 2.32 11.30
CA VAL A 82 9.59 1.17 10.61
C VAL A 82 10.53 -0.02 10.79
N LEU A 83 10.02 -1.10 11.39
CA LEU A 83 10.78 -2.34 11.57
C LEU A 83 10.55 -3.29 10.39
N GLU A 84 9.29 -3.46 9.98
CA GLU A 84 8.91 -4.46 8.98
C GLU A 84 7.55 -4.15 8.35
N VAL A 85 7.41 -4.45 7.05
CA VAL A 85 6.10 -4.51 6.38
C VAL A 85 5.60 -5.95 6.44
N LEU A 86 4.68 -6.23 7.36
CA LEU A 86 4.18 -7.57 7.64
C LEU A 86 3.27 -8.11 6.53
N LYS A 87 2.49 -7.21 5.90
CA LYS A 87 1.47 -7.61 4.93
C LYS A 87 1.16 -6.50 3.94
N VAL A 88 0.98 -6.86 2.67
CA VAL A 88 0.51 -5.96 1.62
C VAL A 88 -0.58 -6.64 0.81
N ARG A 89 -1.79 -6.09 0.83
CA ARG A 89 -2.97 -6.67 0.16
C ARG A 89 -3.65 -5.65 -0.72
N TYR A 90 -4.06 -6.09 -1.91
CA TYR A 90 -5.10 -5.36 -2.62
C TYR A 90 -6.37 -5.39 -1.78
N ASP A 91 -7.01 -4.24 -1.73
CA ASP A 91 -8.23 -4.03 -0.97
C ASP A 91 -9.30 -3.44 -1.90
N SER A 92 -10.51 -3.32 -1.38
CA SER A 92 -11.66 -2.78 -2.09
C SER A 92 -12.11 -1.46 -1.48
N ALA A 93 -12.68 -0.60 -2.32
CA ALA A 93 -13.48 0.53 -1.88
C ALA A 93 -14.85 0.09 -1.32
N LYS A 94 -15.22 -1.19 -1.46
CA LYS A 94 -16.47 -1.73 -0.92
C LYS A 94 -16.49 -1.59 0.61
N ASN A 95 -17.58 -1.07 1.15
CA ASN A 95 -17.78 -0.77 2.58
C ASN A 95 -16.85 0.31 3.17
N ARG A 96 -16.17 1.11 2.32
CA ARG A 96 -15.45 2.32 2.72
C ARG A 96 -16.30 3.57 2.42
N PRO A 97 -15.99 4.74 2.99
CA PRO A 97 -16.67 5.99 2.65
C PRO A 97 -16.70 6.26 1.15
N ASP A 98 -17.75 6.95 0.68
CA ASP A 98 -18.05 7.13 -0.76
C ASP A 98 -16.88 7.71 -1.57
N TYR A 99 -16.06 8.57 -0.96
CA TYR A 99 -14.91 9.14 -1.66
C TYR A 99 -13.89 8.07 -2.11
N TYR A 100 -13.85 6.88 -1.49
CA TYR A 100 -12.96 5.80 -1.95
C TYR A 100 -13.33 5.25 -3.33
N GLN A 101 -14.58 5.43 -3.79
CA GLN A 101 -15.02 4.98 -5.11
C GLN A 101 -14.28 5.67 -6.25
N GLN A 102 -13.64 6.82 -5.99
CA GLN A 102 -12.89 7.56 -6.99
C GLN A 102 -11.52 6.97 -7.31
N PHE A 103 -11.00 6.04 -6.51
CA PHE A 103 -9.66 5.50 -6.67
C PHE A 103 -9.65 4.26 -7.56
N TYR A 104 -8.72 4.24 -8.51
CA TYR A 104 -8.47 3.10 -9.39
C TYR A 104 -8.00 1.85 -8.62
N LYS A 105 -7.17 2.03 -7.60
CA LYS A 105 -6.67 0.92 -6.76
C LYS A 105 -6.55 1.33 -5.29
N VAL A 106 -6.76 0.35 -4.42
CA VAL A 106 -6.57 0.45 -2.97
C VAL A 106 -5.67 -0.70 -2.52
N ILE A 107 -4.66 -0.40 -1.72
CA ILE A 107 -3.77 -1.36 -1.08
C ILE A 107 -3.77 -1.06 0.43
N SER A 108 -3.96 -2.11 1.21
CA SER A 108 -3.86 -2.07 2.67
C SER A 108 -2.55 -2.72 3.10
N LEU A 109 -1.79 -2.00 3.93
CA LEU A 109 -0.54 -2.46 4.50
C LEU A 109 -0.68 -2.65 6.01
N THR A 110 -0.03 -3.68 6.52
CA THR A 110 0.19 -3.89 7.95
C THR A 110 1.67 -3.71 8.22
N ILE A 111 2.02 -2.70 9.02
CA ILE A 111 3.41 -2.29 9.25
C ILE A 111 3.71 -2.37 10.75
N LYS A 112 4.83 -3.00 11.07
CA LYS A 112 5.38 -3.03 12.42
C LYS A 112 6.31 -1.84 12.60
N ILE A 113 6.02 -1.01 13.59
CA ILE A 113 6.84 0.15 13.95
C ILE A 113 7.33 0.04 15.39
N LYS A 114 8.40 0.76 15.70
CA LYS A 114 8.87 0.99 17.07
C LYS A 114 8.74 2.47 17.38
N THR A 115 8.04 2.83 18.45
CA THR A 115 8.05 4.17 19.03
C THR A 115 9.07 4.20 20.17
N VAL A 116 9.71 5.35 20.38
CA VAL A 116 10.74 5.53 21.42
C VAL A 116 10.28 6.43 22.57
N HIS A 117 9.14 7.11 22.39
CA HIS A 117 8.50 7.93 23.39
C HIS A 117 7.07 7.46 23.61
N ALA A 118 6.52 7.76 24.79
CA ALA A 118 5.09 7.65 24.99
C ALA A 118 4.38 8.66 24.07
N ASP A 119 3.27 8.27 23.47
CA ASP A 119 2.49 9.19 22.64
C ASP A 119 1.69 10.17 23.51
N LEU A 120 1.07 11.15 22.85
CA LEU A 120 0.25 12.18 23.50
C LEU A 120 -0.98 11.60 24.21
N ALA A 121 -1.42 10.39 23.83
CA ALA A 121 -2.54 9.69 24.45
C ALA A 121 -2.11 8.83 25.66
N GLY A 122 -0.80 8.82 25.99
CA GLY A 122 -0.25 8.08 27.12
C GLY A 122 0.09 6.62 26.81
N ASN A 123 0.06 6.21 25.53
CA ASN A 123 0.50 4.86 25.15
C ASN A 123 2.03 4.78 25.33
N PRO A 124 2.57 3.72 25.94
CA PRO A 124 3.98 3.64 26.25
C PRO A 124 4.86 3.55 24.99
N ALA A 125 6.14 3.86 25.11
CA ALA A 125 7.10 3.52 24.06
C ALA A 125 7.10 2.00 23.84
N GLY A 126 7.11 1.55 22.58
CA GLY A 126 6.91 0.14 22.32
C GLY A 126 6.94 -0.24 20.84
N THR A 127 6.60 -1.49 20.58
CA THR A 127 6.44 -2.00 19.22
C THR A 127 4.96 -2.12 18.91
N TYR A 128 4.53 -1.47 17.83
CA TYR A 128 3.13 -1.34 17.46
C TYR A 128 2.89 -1.86 16.04
N ILE A 129 1.65 -2.30 15.80
CA ILE A 129 1.16 -2.63 14.47
C ILE A 129 0.25 -1.51 14.00
N VAL A 130 0.60 -0.92 12.85
CA VAL A 130 -0.16 0.15 12.20
C VAL A 130 -0.69 -0.36 10.87
N PHE A 131 -1.94 -0.03 10.59
CA PHE A 131 -2.63 -0.27 9.34
C PHE A 131 -2.58 1.00 8.49
N VAL A 132 -2.16 0.86 7.23
CA VAL A 132 -2.04 1.98 6.30
C VAL A 132 -2.84 1.68 5.05
N THR A 133 -3.74 2.59 4.67
CA THR A 133 -4.42 2.51 3.38
C THR A 133 -3.72 3.42 2.37
N ILE A 134 -3.23 2.84 1.29
CA ILE A 134 -2.62 3.54 0.15
C ILE A 134 -3.49 3.36 -1.08
N VAL A 135 -3.71 4.46 -1.80
CA VAL A 135 -4.57 4.50 -2.97
C VAL A 135 -3.82 4.98 -4.19
N LYS A 136 -4.38 4.66 -5.36
CA LYS A 136 -3.95 5.19 -6.65
C LYS A 136 -5.18 5.74 -7.37
N LYS A 137 -5.16 7.02 -7.73
CA LYS A 137 -6.31 7.70 -8.36
C LYS A 137 -6.56 7.23 -9.79
N ASP A 138 -5.49 7.05 -10.55
CA ASP A 138 -5.52 6.58 -11.93
C ASP A 138 -4.24 5.79 -12.26
N PRO A 139 -4.15 5.06 -13.40
CA PRO A 139 -2.98 4.22 -13.71
C PRO A 139 -1.62 4.94 -13.72
N LYS A 140 -1.59 6.26 -13.93
CA LYS A 140 -0.37 7.07 -14.01
C LYS A 140 -0.11 7.91 -12.76
N SER A 141 -1.09 8.05 -11.85
CA SER A 141 -0.92 8.80 -10.62
C SER A 141 0.11 8.15 -9.68
N ASN A 142 0.63 8.95 -8.76
CA ASN A 142 1.40 8.43 -7.63
C ASN A 142 0.49 7.61 -6.70
N TRP A 143 1.12 6.73 -5.92
CA TRP A 143 0.50 6.11 -4.75
C TRP A 143 0.48 7.10 -3.59
N LEU A 144 -0.64 7.18 -2.88
CA LEU A 144 -0.85 8.16 -1.81
C LEU A 144 -1.52 7.51 -0.60
N VAL A 145 -1.12 7.92 0.60
CA VAL A 145 -1.71 7.49 1.86
C VAL A 145 -3.04 8.22 2.07
N THR A 146 -4.06 7.48 2.51
CA THR A 146 -5.39 8.05 2.84
C THR A 146 -5.78 7.85 4.30
N GLU A 147 -5.21 6.85 4.96
CA GLU A 147 -5.67 6.43 6.28
C GLU A 147 -4.51 5.80 7.07
N LEU A 148 -4.49 6.09 8.36
CA LEU A 148 -3.73 5.36 9.37
C LEU A 148 -4.71 4.86 10.41
N GLY A 149 -4.63 3.58 10.73
CA GLY A 149 -5.29 2.99 11.88
C GLY A 149 -4.25 2.29 12.75
N SER A 150 -4.46 2.27 14.05
CA SER A 150 -3.69 1.45 14.98
C SER A 150 -4.59 0.39 15.60
N GLY A 151 -4.15 -0.86 15.60
CA GLY A 151 -4.75 -1.88 16.46
C GLY A 151 -4.04 -1.84 17.81
N ALA A 152 -4.80 -1.74 18.90
CA ALA A 152 -4.31 -1.97 20.26
C ALA A 152 -4.25 -3.48 20.55
#